data_AF-A0A1M6MGR6-F1
#
_entry.id   AF-A0A1M6MGR6-F1
#
_cell.length_a   1.000
_cell.length_b   1.000
_cell.length_c   1.000
_cell.angle_alpha   90.00
_cell.angle_beta   90.00
_cell.angle_gamma   90.00
#
_symmetry.space_group_name_H-M   'P 1'
#
loop_
_entity.id
_entity.type
_entity.pdbx_description
1 polymer ?
#
loop_
_entity_poly.entity_id
_entity_poly.type
_entity_poly.pdbx_seq_one_letter_code
_entity_poly.pdbx_strand_id
1 'polypeptide(L)'
;MSPNSIWPEKFAKKSGVPGLKPNDPIDYMVNRLLICMYQATENSSQASENAARQVGASLGATLYHLDVEPLAAGYRSMIGRAMGRALIRDRMPYDALNFIELQAIRDKQGPTEAYFKTCAAFPNRPEEQVYQWIEKFFTLWSGNQWKRERYAPSFHADDENLDPKTWRRFPILSGGFDLELAELRAEIIRLKARQREE
;
A
#
# COMPACT_ATOMS: atom_id res chain seq x y z
N MET A 1 39.61 6.24 13.20
CA MET A 1 38.17 6.60 13.06
C MET A 1 37.81 6.62 11.58
N SER A 2 36.67 6.07 11.18
CA SER A 2 36.27 6.00 9.75
C SER A 2 35.98 7.41 9.19
N PRO A 3 36.62 7.81 8.07
CA PRO A 3 36.42 9.13 7.44
C PRO A 3 34.97 9.43 7.05
N ASN A 4 34.17 8.37 6.83
CA ASN A 4 32.80 8.48 6.35
C ASN A 4 31.75 8.59 7.46
N SER A 5 32.16 8.57 8.72
CA SER A 5 31.23 8.67 9.85
C SER A 5 30.56 10.06 9.91
N ILE A 6 29.30 10.08 10.31
CA ILE A 6 28.49 11.27 10.59
C ILE A 6 28.36 11.41 12.10
N TRP A 7 29.36 12.04 12.72
CA TRP A 7 29.36 12.36 14.14
C TRP A 7 28.40 13.51 14.46
N PRO A 8 27.97 13.68 15.72
CA PRO A 8 26.99 14.69 16.13
C PRO A 8 27.26 16.12 15.59
N GLU A 9 28.51 16.58 15.59
CA GLU A 9 28.92 17.89 15.06
C GLU A 9 28.67 18.00 13.55
N LYS A 10 29.04 16.95 12.83
CA LYS A 10 28.87 16.87 11.38
C LYS A 10 27.40 16.70 11.02
N PHE A 11 26.63 15.97 11.83
CA PHE A 11 25.18 15.82 11.67
C PHE A 11 24.47 17.17 11.87
N ALA A 12 24.70 17.85 12.99
CA ALA A 12 24.07 19.14 13.29
C ALA A 12 24.32 20.15 12.15
N LYS A 13 25.57 20.25 11.67
CA LYS A 13 25.94 21.10 10.53
C LYS A 13 25.28 20.69 9.22
N LYS A 14 25.19 19.39 8.91
CA LYS A 14 24.62 18.88 7.65
C LYS A 14 23.09 18.83 7.64
N SER A 15 22.45 18.79 8.82
CA SER A 15 20.99 18.69 8.94
C SER A 15 20.26 19.88 8.34
N GLY A 16 20.91 21.04 8.24
CA GLY A 16 20.29 22.28 7.76
C GLY A 16 19.28 22.89 8.74
N VAL A 17 19.10 22.30 9.93
CA VAL A 17 18.19 22.81 10.95
C VAL A 17 18.85 24.00 11.67
N PRO A 18 18.28 25.22 11.60
CA PRO A 18 18.92 26.41 12.16
C PRO A 18 19.11 26.31 13.69
N GLY A 19 20.34 26.49 14.16
CA GLY A 19 20.66 26.57 15.58
C GLY A 19 20.64 25.23 16.34
N LEU A 20 20.59 24.10 15.65
CA LEU A 20 20.74 22.78 16.26
C LEU A 20 22.19 22.56 16.70
N LYS A 21 22.40 22.12 17.94
CA LYS A 21 23.71 21.78 18.50
C LYS A 21 23.79 20.27 18.80
N PRO A 22 24.99 19.68 18.73
CA PRO A 22 25.21 18.25 18.96
C PRO A 22 24.72 17.68 20.29
N ASN A 23 24.69 18.52 21.33
CA ASN A 23 24.38 18.13 22.71
C ASN A 23 23.10 18.81 23.23
N ASP A 24 22.23 19.27 22.33
CA ASP A 24 20.94 19.80 22.76
C ASP A 24 20.11 18.70 23.46
N PRO A 25 19.18 19.06 24.38
CA PRO A 25 18.28 18.09 25.00
C PRO A 25 17.49 17.30 23.95
N ILE A 26 17.21 16.02 24.21
CA ILE A 26 16.52 15.12 23.26
C ILE A 26 15.18 15.71 22.83
N ASP A 27 14.36 16.18 23.77
CA ASP A 27 13.04 16.75 23.46
C ASP A 27 13.14 17.96 22.53
N TYR A 28 14.17 18.80 22.73
CA TYR A 28 14.45 19.93 21.84
C TYR A 28 14.85 19.44 20.44
N MET A 29 15.70 18.42 20.36
CA MET A 29 16.11 17.83 19.08
C MET A 29 14.92 17.21 18.33
N VAL A 30 14.09 16.40 19.00
CA VAL A 30 12.95 15.74 18.36
C VAL A 30 11.94 16.76 17.87
N ASN A 31 11.63 17.79 18.66
CA ASN A 31 10.73 18.86 18.25
C ASN A 31 11.15 19.54 16.94
N ARG A 32 12.46 19.67 16.70
CA ARG A 32 13.03 20.37 15.55
C ARG A 32 13.35 19.46 14.36
N LEU A 33 13.60 18.18 14.60
CA LEU A 33 13.98 17.20 13.57
C LEU A 33 12.81 16.36 13.07
N LEU A 34 11.79 16.13 13.91
CA LEU A 34 10.62 15.35 13.56
C LEU A 34 9.39 16.26 13.39
N ILE A 35 9.06 16.51 12.13
CA ILE A 35 7.86 17.25 11.75
C ILE A 35 6.83 16.26 11.20
N CYS A 36 5.70 16.18 11.88
CA CYS A 36 4.54 15.41 11.48
C CYS A 36 3.48 16.33 10.87
N MET A 37 2.72 15.81 9.91
CA MET A 37 1.62 16.52 9.27
C MET A 37 0.42 15.60 9.22
N TYR A 38 -0.69 16.00 9.85
CA TYR A 38 -1.99 15.34 9.70
C TYR A 38 -2.80 16.06 8.62
N GLN A 39 -3.10 15.36 7.53
CA GLN A 39 -3.84 15.90 6.39
C GLN A 39 -5.27 15.36 6.39
N ALA A 40 -6.21 16.16 6.88
CA ALA A 40 -7.61 15.81 7.04
C ALA A 40 -8.38 15.85 5.70
N THR A 41 -9.31 14.92 5.52
CA THR A 41 -10.32 14.89 4.43
C THR A 41 -11.69 14.63 5.03
N GLU A 42 -12.76 14.68 4.23
CA GLU A 42 -14.12 14.29 4.66
C GLU A 42 -14.21 12.86 5.22
N ASN A 43 -13.27 12.00 4.83
CA ASN A 43 -13.21 10.60 5.25
C ASN A 43 -12.34 10.39 6.50
N SER A 44 -11.74 11.45 7.02
CA SER A 44 -10.91 11.39 8.23
C SER A 44 -11.79 11.39 9.48
N SER A 45 -11.56 10.44 10.38
CA SER A 45 -12.34 10.34 11.62
C SER A 45 -11.68 11.10 12.77
N GLN A 46 -12.48 11.60 13.72
CA GLN A 46 -11.97 12.22 14.95
C GLN A 46 -11.02 11.29 15.71
N ALA A 47 -11.28 9.98 15.66
CA ALA A 47 -10.40 8.97 16.25
C ALA A 47 -9.00 8.97 15.63
N SER A 48 -8.90 9.07 14.29
CA SER A 48 -7.61 9.13 13.59
C SER A 48 -6.85 10.41 13.88
N GLU A 49 -7.56 11.54 14.01
CA GLU A 49 -6.94 12.82 14.37
C GLU A 49 -6.40 12.79 15.79
N ASN A 50 -7.22 12.31 16.75
CA ASN A 50 -6.82 12.20 18.15
C ASN A 50 -5.61 11.29 18.32
N ALA A 51 -5.57 10.16 17.60
CA ALA A 51 -4.42 9.26 17.58
C ALA A 51 -3.15 9.95 17.07
N ALA A 52 -3.23 10.68 15.95
CA ALA A 52 -2.09 11.41 15.40
C ALA A 52 -1.58 12.50 16.37
N ARG A 53 -2.50 13.22 17.03
CA ARG A 53 -2.17 14.22 18.07
C ARG A 53 -1.47 13.58 19.26
N GLN A 54 -2.00 12.46 19.75
CA GLN A 54 -1.45 11.78 20.91
C GLN A 54 -0.05 11.23 20.63
N VAL A 55 0.15 10.59 19.47
CA VAL A 55 1.46 10.07 19.06
C VAL A 55 2.47 11.21 18.89
N GLY A 56 2.10 12.27 18.18
CA GLY A 56 2.97 13.43 18.00
C GLY A 56 3.39 14.06 19.32
N ALA A 57 2.43 14.26 20.25
CA ALA A 57 2.69 14.79 21.58
C ALA A 57 3.59 13.87 22.41
N SER A 58 3.34 12.56 22.40
CA SER A 58 4.14 11.58 23.15
C SER A 58 5.60 11.49 22.69
N LEU A 59 5.86 11.79 21.42
CA LEU A 59 7.19 11.83 20.84
C LEU A 59 7.86 13.21 21.00
N GLY A 60 7.13 14.25 21.38
CA GLY A 60 7.63 15.63 21.37
C GLY A 60 7.80 16.22 19.97
N ALA A 61 7.18 15.61 18.95
CA ALA A 61 7.27 16.03 17.56
C ALA A 61 6.48 17.32 17.29
N THR A 62 6.93 18.12 16.33
CA THR A 62 6.12 19.23 15.82
C THR A 62 5.01 18.66 14.94
N LEU A 63 3.73 18.97 15.23
CA LEU A 63 2.59 18.48 14.47
C LEU A 63 1.81 19.62 13.81
N TYR A 64 1.69 19.59 12.48
CA TYR A 64 0.81 20.46 11.72
C TYR A 64 -0.49 19.75 11.36
N HIS A 65 -1.61 20.47 11.44
CA HIS A 65 -2.91 19.99 10.96
C HIS A 65 -3.31 20.77 9.71
N LEU A 66 -3.54 20.06 8.60
CA LEU A 66 -3.94 20.64 7.33
C LEU A 66 -5.27 20.05 6.88
N ASP A 67 -6.26 20.89 6.59
CA ASP A 67 -7.44 20.46 5.85
C ASP A 67 -7.14 20.48 4.36
N VAL A 68 -7.16 19.30 3.73
CA VAL A 68 -6.89 19.13 2.30
C VAL A 68 -8.15 18.76 1.52
N GLU A 69 -9.32 18.71 2.17
CA GLU A 69 -10.57 18.33 1.53
C GLU A 69 -10.94 19.22 0.34
N PRO A 70 -10.86 20.56 0.42
CA PRO A 70 -11.24 21.42 -0.72
C PRO A 70 -10.41 21.13 -1.98
N LEU A 71 -9.12 20.85 -1.81
CA LEU A 71 -8.21 20.50 -2.91
C LEU A 71 -8.56 19.12 -3.47
N ALA A 72 -8.74 18.13 -2.59
CA ALA A 72 -9.03 16.77 -2.99
C ALA A 72 -10.39 16.66 -3.72
N ALA A 73 -11.44 17.32 -3.21
CA ALA A 73 -12.75 17.39 -3.85
C ALA A 73 -12.68 18.07 -5.22
N GLY A 74 -11.95 19.20 -5.31
CA GLY A 74 -11.74 19.91 -6.57
C GLY A 74 -11.14 19.02 -7.65
N TYR A 75 -10.07 18.28 -7.34
CA TYR A 75 -9.46 17.34 -8.26
C TYR A 75 -10.39 16.18 -8.63
N ARG A 76 -11.10 15.58 -7.65
CA ARG A 76 -12.07 14.50 -7.93
C ARG A 76 -13.15 14.96 -8.90
N SER A 77 -13.67 16.18 -8.71
CA SER A 77 -14.69 16.77 -9.58
C SER A 77 -14.16 17.01 -11.00
N MET A 78 -12.98 17.63 -11.12
CA MET A 78 -12.36 17.91 -12.42
C MET A 78 -12.14 16.63 -13.23
N ILE A 79 -11.55 15.61 -12.61
CA ILE A 79 -11.28 14.34 -13.27
C ILE A 79 -12.58 13.57 -13.55
N GLY A 80 -13.52 13.55 -12.62
CA GLY A 80 -14.80 12.87 -12.80
C GLY A 80 -15.58 13.42 -14.00
N ARG A 81 -15.61 14.76 -14.15
CA ARG A 81 -16.20 15.41 -15.33
C ARG A 81 -15.45 15.03 -16.61
N ALA A 82 -14.12 15.07 -16.60
CA ALA A 82 -13.31 14.73 -17.78
C ALA A 82 -13.52 13.27 -18.23
N MET A 83 -13.75 12.35 -17.29
CA MET A 83 -13.99 10.93 -17.59
C MET A 83 -15.47 10.58 -17.81
N GLY A 84 -16.39 11.52 -17.62
CA GLY A 84 -17.83 11.26 -17.70
C GLY A 84 -18.37 10.30 -16.63
N ARG A 85 -17.65 10.10 -15.51
CA ARG A 85 -18.08 9.21 -14.43
C ARG A 85 -17.54 9.62 -13.06
N ALA A 86 -18.24 9.24 -12.00
CA ALA A 86 -17.73 9.39 -10.64
C ALA A 86 -16.50 8.49 -10.39
N LEU A 87 -15.60 8.97 -9.53
CA LEU A 87 -14.48 8.19 -9.01
C LEU A 87 -14.94 7.38 -7.80
N ILE A 88 -15.17 6.09 -8.00
CA ILE A 88 -15.49 5.16 -6.92
C ILE A 88 -14.21 4.60 -6.28
N ARG A 89 -14.22 4.49 -4.96
CA ARG A 89 -13.18 3.80 -4.20
C ARG A 89 -13.62 2.36 -3.99
N ASP A 90 -12.75 1.42 -4.33
CA ASP A 90 -13.01 0.00 -4.15
C ASP A 90 -12.03 -0.57 -3.11
N ARG A 91 -12.56 -1.28 -2.10
CA ARG A 91 -11.78 -1.85 -1.00
C ARG A 91 -12.01 -3.36 -0.93
N MET A 92 -11.01 -4.12 -1.34
CA MET A 92 -10.83 -5.50 -0.89
C MET A 92 -10.48 -5.46 0.61
N PRO A 93 -11.05 -6.36 1.45
CA PRO A 93 -10.61 -6.54 2.83
C PRO A 93 -9.10 -6.82 2.91
N TYR A 94 -8.42 -6.30 3.94
CA TYR A 94 -6.96 -6.37 4.04
C TYR A 94 -6.45 -7.80 4.29
N ASP A 95 -7.19 -8.57 5.08
CA ASP A 95 -6.95 -10.00 5.33
C ASP A 95 -6.99 -10.82 4.03
N ALA A 96 -8.00 -10.59 3.19
CA ALA A 96 -8.10 -11.23 1.88
C ALA A 96 -6.97 -10.78 0.94
N LEU A 97 -6.67 -9.48 0.88
CA LEU A 97 -5.58 -8.95 0.06
C LEU A 97 -4.23 -9.54 0.45
N ASN A 98 -3.92 -9.56 1.74
CA ASN A 98 -2.68 -10.12 2.28
C ASN A 98 -2.58 -11.62 1.99
N PHE A 99 -3.67 -12.37 2.18
CA PHE A 99 -3.68 -13.80 1.87
C PHE A 99 -3.41 -14.07 0.39
N ILE A 100 -4.08 -13.34 -0.51
CA ILE A 100 -3.88 -13.47 -1.97
C ILE A 100 -2.44 -13.09 -2.34
N GLU A 101 -1.89 -12.03 -1.75
CA GLU A 101 -0.50 -11.63 -1.97
C GLU A 101 0.50 -12.72 -1.58
N LEU A 102 0.32 -13.35 -0.41
CA LEU A 102 1.15 -14.48 0.00
C LEU A 102 1.04 -15.64 -0.99
N GLN A 103 -0.17 -15.97 -1.47
CA GLN A 103 -0.32 -17.06 -2.44
C GLN A 103 0.33 -16.72 -3.79
N ALA A 104 0.04 -15.55 -4.33
CA ALA A 104 0.49 -15.17 -5.68
C ALA A 104 1.96 -14.78 -5.74
N ILE A 105 2.47 -14.07 -4.73
CA ILE A 105 3.78 -13.41 -4.77
C ILE A 105 4.81 -14.27 -4.05
N ARG A 106 4.59 -14.59 -2.77
CA ARG A 106 5.50 -15.43 -1.99
C ARG A 106 5.50 -16.87 -2.51
N ASP A 107 4.33 -17.50 -2.53
CA ASP A 107 4.17 -18.92 -2.86
C ASP A 107 4.11 -19.15 -4.38
N LYS A 108 4.19 -18.08 -5.18
CA LYS A 108 4.26 -18.08 -6.66
C LYS A 108 3.13 -18.86 -7.34
N GLN A 109 1.95 -18.87 -6.73
CA GLN A 109 0.77 -19.52 -7.27
C GLN A 109 0.16 -18.70 -8.41
N GLY A 110 -0.39 -19.38 -9.42
CA GLY A 110 -1.17 -18.74 -10.47
C GLY A 110 -2.57 -18.31 -9.98
N PRO A 111 -3.35 -17.62 -10.82
CA PRO A 111 -4.71 -17.20 -10.47
C PRO A 111 -5.60 -18.35 -10.01
N THR A 112 -5.49 -19.52 -10.65
CA THR A 112 -6.31 -20.69 -10.35
C THR A 112 -6.04 -21.26 -8.97
N GLU A 113 -4.77 -21.53 -8.64
CA GLU A 113 -4.41 -22.06 -7.33
C GLU A 113 -4.68 -21.02 -6.22
N ALA A 114 -4.38 -19.75 -6.48
CA ALA A 114 -4.67 -18.67 -5.54
C ALA A 114 -6.18 -18.56 -5.26
N TYR A 115 -7.04 -18.71 -6.26
CA TYR A 115 -8.49 -18.72 -6.10
C TYR A 115 -8.96 -19.82 -5.16
N PHE A 116 -8.61 -21.09 -5.43
CA PHE A 116 -9.07 -22.20 -4.61
C PHE A 116 -8.56 -22.12 -3.18
N LYS A 117 -7.31 -21.72 -2.97
CA LYS A 117 -6.78 -21.50 -1.63
C LYS A 117 -7.47 -20.36 -0.90
N THR A 118 -7.86 -19.31 -1.61
CA THR A 118 -8.60 -18.19 -1.03
C THR A 118 -10.03 -18.60 -0.67
N CYS A 119 -10.72 -19.37 -1.52
CA CYS A 119 -12.03 -19.94 -1.17
C CYS A 119 -11.93 -20.82 0.09
N ALA A 120 -10.89 -21.64 0.21
CA ALA A 120 -10.67 -22.48 1.38
C ALA A 120 -10.37 -21.68 2.65
N ALA A 121 -9.60 -20.59 2.55
CA ALA A 121 -9.28 -19.71 3.67
C ALA A 121 -10.47 -18.83 4.11
N PHE A 122 -11.39 -18.52 3.19
CA PHE A 122 -12.55 -17.67 3.43
C PHE A 122 -13.86 -18.39 3.05
N PRO A 123 -14.22 -19.50 3.72
CA PRO A 123 -15.34 -20.36 3.31
C PRO A 123 -16.71 -19.68 3.43
N ASN A 124 -16.82 -18.63 4.24
CA ASN A 124 -18.06 -17.85 4.40
C ASN A 124 -18.25 -16.77 3.32
N ARG A 125 -17.31 -16.65 2.37
CA ARG A 125 -17.41 -15.67 1.28
C ARG A 125 -17.99 -16.32 0.04
N PRO A 126 -18.91 -15.64 -0.67
CA PRO A 126 -19.38 -16.14 -1.96
C PRO A 126 -18.21 -16.32 -2.91
N GLU A 127 -18.14 -17.47 -3.58
CA GLU A 127 -17.10 -17.78 -4.58
C GLU A 127 -16.94 -16.69 -5.64
N GLU A 128 -18.06 -16.09 -6.08
CA GLU A 128 -18.06 -14.99 -7.02
C GLU A 128 -17.29 -13.76 -6.52
N GLN A 129 -17.40 -13.47 -5.22
CA GLN A 129 -16.67 -12.37 -4.59
C GLN A 129 -15.17 -12.67 -4.53
N VAL A 130 -14.81 -13.93 -4.24
CA VAL A 130 -13.40 -14.36 -4.23
C VAL A 130 -12.80 -14.28 -5.64
N TYR A 131 -13.54 -14.71 -6.66
CA TYR A 131 -13.12 -14.58 -8.06
C TYR A 131 -12.85 -13.12 -8.42
N GLN A 132 -13.77 -12.20 -8.09
CA GLN A 132 -13.57 -10.76 -8.31
C GLN A 132 -12.32 -10.22 -7.60
N TRP A 133 -12.00 -10.74 -6.41
CA TRP A 133 -10.76 -10.36 -5.72
C TRP A 133 -9.51 -10.86 -6.44
N ILE A 134 -9.51 -12.12 -6.89
CA ILE A 134 -8.39 -12.72 -7.62
C ILE A 134 -8.16 -11.99 -8.93
N GLU A 135 -9.19 -11.83 -9.76
CA GLU A 135 -9.11 -11.10 -11.03
C GLU A 135 -8.53 -9.71 -10.80
N LYS A 136 -9.13 -8.95 -9.88
CA LYS A 136 -8.66 -7.61 -9.55
C LYS A 136 -7.23 -7.58 -9.05
N PHE A 137 -6.83 -8.53 -8.20
CA PHE A 137 -5.47 -8.59 -7.66
C PHE A 137 -4.46 -8.77 -8.79
N PHE A 138 -4.63 -9.77 -9.65
CA PHE A 138 -3.66 -10.06 -10.72
C PHE A 138 -3.61 -8.96 -11.77
N THR A 139 -4.76 -8.38 -12.14
CA THR A 139 -4.83 -7.23 -13.06
C THR A 139 -4.16 -5.99 -12.48
N LEU A 140 -4.42 -5.64 -11.21
CA LEU A 140 -3.79 -4.48 -10.58
C LEU A 140 -2.33 -4.74 -10.25
N TRP A 141 -1.95 -5.97 -9.92
CA TRP A 141 -0.57 -6.34 -9.69
C TRP A 141 0.27 -6.10 -10.94
N SER A 142 -0.12 -6.69 -12.07
CA SER A 142 0.61 -6.56 -13.34
C SER A 142 0.64 -5.12 -13.84
N GLY A 143 -0.53 -4.47 -13.93
CA GLY A 143 -0.67 -3.11 -14.47
C GLY A 143 0.00 -2.01 -13.64
N ASN A 144 0.25 -2.25 -12.34
CA ASN A 144 0.92 -1.27 -11.46
C ASN A 144 2.39 -1.58 -11.19
N GLN A 145 3.03 -2.54 -11.88
CA GLN A 145 4.45 -2.82 -11.70
C GLN A 145 5.32 -1.57 -11.89
N TRP A 146 4.99 -0.70 -12.84
CA TRP A 146 5.71 0.56 -13.06
C TRP A 146 5.76 1.47 -11.83
N LYS A 147 4.77 1.38 -10.93
CA LYS A 147 4.76 2.15 -9.67
C LYS A 147 5.79 1.60 -8.68
N ARG A 148 5.95 0.26 -8.63
CA ARG A 148 6.91 -0.41 -7.75
C ARG A 148 8.36 -0.13 -8.14
N GLU A 149 8.63 -0.01 -9.44
CA GLU A 149 9.96 0.43 -9.95
C GLU A 149 10.36 1.82 -9.43
N ARG A 150 9.36 2.65 -9.09
CA ARG A 150 9.51 4.02 -8.61
C ARG A 150 9.36 4.15 -7.10
N TYR A 151 9.39 3.06 -6.34
CA TYR A 151 9.43 3.12 -4.88
C TYR A 151 10.66 3.90 -4.41
N ALA A 152 10.43 4.73 -3.38
CA ALA A 152 11.51 5.38 -2.65
C ALA A 152 12.35 4.32 -1.95
N PRO A 153 13.66 4.52 -1.78
CA PRO A 153 14.48 3.61 -1.00
C PRO A 153 13.89 3.40 0.40
N SER A 154 13.73 2.14 0.79
CA SER A 154 13.19 1.73 2.08
C SER A 154 14.16 0.78 2.77
N PHE A 155 14.00 0.63 4.09
CA PHE A 155 14.70 -0.41 4.83
C PHE A 155 14.11 -1.79 4.52
N HIS A 156 14.96 -2.81 4.49
CA HIS A 156 14.54 -4.20 4.42
C HIS A 156 14.34 -4.68 5.86
N ALA A 157 13.11 -5.06 6.21
CA ALA A 157 12.73 -5.47 7.57
C ALA A 157 12.40 -6.97 7.66
N ASP A 158 11.80 -7.52 6.60
CA ASP A 158 11.42 -8.93 6.48
C ASP A 158 12.25 -9.63 5.42
N ASP A 159 12.26 -10.97 5.41
CA ASP A 159 12.94 -11.79 4.40
C ASP A 159 12.40 -11.58 2.98
N GLU A 160 11.20 -11.01 2.86
CA GLU A 160 10.45 -10.83 1.62
C GLU A 160 9.97 -9.38 1.49
N ASN A 161 9.94 -8.85 0.27
CA ASN A 161 9.36 -7.53 0.00
C ASN A 161 8.86 -7.39 -1.44
N LEU A 162 8.21 -6.27 -1.74
CA LEU A 162 7.67 -5.99 -3.08
C LEU A 162 8.58 -5.08 -3.92
N ASP A 163 9.81 -4.80 -3.48
CA ASP A 163 10.73 -3.92 -4.19
C ASP A 163 11.44 -4.70 -5.32
N PRO A 164 11.27 -4.29 -6.59
CA PRO A 164 11.90 -4.96 -7.72
C PRO A 164 13.42 -4.85 -7.76
N LYS A 165 14.01 -3.87 -7.06
CA LYS A 165 15.46 -3.68 -6.98
C LYS A 165 16.13 -4.68 -6.04
N THR A 166 15.36 -5.29 -5.13
CA THR A 166 15.89 -6.21 -4.12
C THR A 166 15.33 -7.62 -4.32
N TRP A 167 14.04 -7.85 -4.07
CA TRP A 167 13.47 -9.20 -3.98
C TRP A 167 12.49 -9.53 -5.12
N ARG A 168 11.46 -8.70 -5.38
CA ARG A 168 10.39 -9.07 -6.35
C ARG A 168 10.54 -8.44 -7.74
N ARG A 169 11.38 -9.03 -8.59
CA ARG A 169 11.45 -8.64 -10.01
C ARG A 169 10.23 -9.15 -10.78
N PHE A 170 9.52 -8.24 -11.42
CA PHE A 170 8.39 -8.53 -12.31
C PHE A 170 8.43 -7.57 -13.50
N PRO A 171 8.14 -8.00 -14.73
CA PRO A 171 8.23 -7.15 -15.91
C PRO A 171 7.15 -6.04 -15.90
N ILE A 172 7.55 -4.81 -16.23
CA ILE A 172 6.63 -3.66 -16.34
C ILE A 172 5.57 -3.91 -17.43
N LEU A 173 6.00 -4.50 -18.55
CA LEU A 173 5.13 -4.91 -19.64
C LEU A 173 4.99 -6.42 -19.59
N SER A 174 3.79 -6.91 -19.36
CA SER A 174 3.46 -8.33 -19.30
C SER A 174 2.13 -8.59 -19.99
N GLY A 175 1.79 -9.87 -20.20
CA GLY A 175 0.47 -10.28 -20.71
C GLY A 175 -0.68 -10.14 -19.71
N GLY A 176 -0.50 -9.42 -18.60
CA GLY A 176 -1.59 -9.08 -17.69
C GLY A 176 -2.17 -10.21 -16.84
N PHE A 177 -1.73 -11.46 -17.06
CA PHE A 177 -2.43 -12.69 -16.65
C PHE A 177 -3.76 -12.93 -17.38
N ASP A 178 -3.95 -12.35 -18.57
CA ASP A 178 -5.22 -12.41 -19.30
C ASP A 178 -5.61 -13.86 -19.67
N LEU A 179 -4.63 -14.68 -20.05
CA LEU A 179 -4.86 -16.09 -20.40
C LEU A 179 -5.22 -16.91 -19.15
N GLU A 180 -4.43 -16.76 -18.10
CA GLU A 180 -4.59 -17.50 -16.84
C GLU A 180 -5.92 -17.15 -16.14
N LEU A 181 -6.35 -15.89 -16.23
CA LEU A 181 -7.65 -15.45 -15.72
C LEU A 181 -8.81 -16.00 -16.55
N ALA A 182 -8.66 -16.08 -17.87
CA ALA A 182 -9.66 -16.71 -18.73
C ALA A 182 -9.79 -18.22 -18.46
N GLU A 183 -8.68 -18.91 -18.20
CA GLU A 183 -8.64 -20.32 -17.80
C GLU A 183 -9.34 -20.54 -16.46
N LEU A 184 -9.05 -19.71 -15.45
CA LEU A 184 -9.75 -19.73 -14.16
C LEU A 184 -11.26 -19.57 -14.35
N ARG A 185 -11.69 -18.57 -15.14
CA ARG A 185 -13.11 -18.33 -15.41
C ARG A 185 -13.77 -19.56 -16.06
N ALA A 186 -13.10 -20.17 -17.04
CA ALA A 186 -13.58 -21.37 -17.69
C ALA A 186 -13.68 -22.57 -16.73
N GLU A 187 -12.73 -22.70 -15.79
CA GLU A 187 -12.76 -23.75 -14.77
C GLU A 187 -13.91 -23.58 -13.78
N ILE A 188 -14.15 -22.35 -13.29
CA ILE A 188 -15.30 -22.06 -12.41
C ILE A 188 -16.62 -22.42 -13.09
N ILE A 189 -16.78 -22.09 -14.38
CA ILE A 189 -17.98 -22.43 -15.14
C ILE A 189 -18.15 -23.95 -15.25
N ARG A 190 -17.07 -24.68 -15.56
CA ARG A 190 -17.08 -26.15 -15.65
C ARG A 190 -17.43 -26.82 -14.33
N LEU A 191 -16.96 -26.30 -13.20
CA LEU A 191 -17.29 -26.83 -11.87
C LEU A 191 -18.76 -26.58 -11.50
N LYS A 192 -19.26 -25.37 -11.75
CA LYS A 192 -20.67 -25.02 -11.51
C LYS A 192 -21.64 -25.82 -12.39
N ALA A 193 -21.24 -26.20 -13.60
CA ALA A 193 -22.05 -27.06 -14.47
C ALA A 193 -22.17 -28.47 -13.89
N ARG A 194 -21.05 -29.08 -13.48
CA ARG A 194 -21.03 -30.42 -12.85
C ARG A 194 -21.89 -30.49 -11.59
N GLN A 195 -21.82 -29.49 -10.71
CA GLN A 195 -22.64 -29.41 -9.50
C GLN A 195 -24.15 -29.26 -9.75
N ARG A 196 -24.58 -28.89 -10.96
CA ARG A 196 -26.01 -28.80 -11.32
C ARG A 196 -26.55 -30.09 -11.92
N GLU A 197 -25.66 -30.97 -12.37
CA GLU A 197 -26.00 -32.27 -12.96
C GLU A 197 -26.08 -33.38 -11.90
N GLU A 198 -25.50 -33.14 -10.72
CA GLU A 198 -25.58 -33.97 -9.49
C GLU A 198 -26.77 -33.58 -8.61
#